data_AF-A0A7V5V3D7-F1
#
_entry.id   AF-A0A7V5V3D7-F1
#
_cell.length_a   1.000
_cell.length_b   1.000
_cell.length_c   1.000
_cell.angle_alpha   90.00
_cell.angle_beta   90.00
_cell.angle_gamma   90.00
#
_symmetry.space_group_name_H-M   'P 1'
#
loop_
_entity.id
_entity.type
_entity.pdbx_description
1 polymer ?
#
loop_
_entity_poly.entity_id
_entity_poly.type
_entity_poly.pdbx_seq_one_letter_code
_entity_poly.pdbx_strand_id
1 'polypeptide(L)'
;MIPKKNLLSLMLPLLIATPTILSANVSNNKQLAGPPSEFDFMLPAQAEKSAFASKTALIPVTLAETKEGNWYWNSKIAVDSRDFSFILLANGSKNWQIELRNPITKQIMRADDVALKHVSTNYGLEGNKHLGEKYTFANMDTGNWDISVKT
;
A
#
# COMPACT_ATOMS: atom_id res chain seq x y z
N MET A 1 -69.12 21.58 38.42
CA MET A 1 -69.94 22.80 38.46
C MET A 1 -69.29 23.78 39.44
N ILE A 2 -69.14 25.02 39.00
CA ILE A 2 -68.39 26.18 39.53
C ILE A 2 -69.21 26.78 40.73
N PRO A 3 -68.80 27.86 41.45
CA PRO A 3 -67.73 28.08 42.45
C PRO A 3 -68.26 28.82 43.71
N LYS A 4 -67.38 29.34 44.58
CA LYS A 4 -67.40 30.69 45.24
C LYS A 4 -66.66 30.62 46.57
N LYS A 5 -65.99 31.65 47.12
CA LYS A 5 -65.41 32.95 46.72
C LYS A 5 -64.80 33.48 48.04
N ASN A 6 -63.74 34.30 47.97
CA ASN A 6 -63.60 35.63 48.60
C ASN A 6 -62.11 36.05 48.51
N LEU A 7 -61.72 37.09 47.74
CA LEU A 7 -61.82 38.56 48.02
C LEU A 7 -61.04 38.91 49.31
N LEU A 8 -60.08 39.82 49.42
CA LEU A 8 -59.63 41.05 48.74
C LEU A 8 -58.16 41.31 49.20
N SER A 9 -57.19 41.66 48.34
CA SER A 9 -56.75 43.02 47.93
C SER A 9 -56.21 43.97 49.02
N LEU A 10 -54.93 44.36 48.92
CA LEU A 10 -54.31 45.69 49.22
C LEU A 10 -52.89 45.69 48.57
N MET A 11 -52.59 46.33 47.43
CA MET A 11 -52.22 47.76 47.17
C MET A 11 -51.11 48.26 48.14
N LEU A 12 -49.95 48.84 47.76
CA LEU A 12 -49.57 49.84 46.73
C LEU A 12 -47.99 49.88 46.60
N PRO A 13 -47.32 50.75 45.80
CA PRO A 13 -46.15 50.46 44.95
C PRO A 13 -44.82 50.95 45.59
N LEU A 14 -43.67 50.92 44.90
CA LEU A 14 -42.78 52.10 44.68
C LEU A 14 -41.37 51.72 44.13
N LEU A 15 -41.00 52.44 43.07
CA LEU A 15 -39.68 52.83 42.56
C LEU A 15 -38.68 51.79 41.98
N ILE A 16 -38.42 51.99 40.69
CA ILE A 16 -37.35 51.44 39.87
C ILE A 16 -36.02 52.10 40.26
N ALA A 17 -35.01 51.31 40.63
CA ALA A 17 -33.62 51.75 40.72
C ALA A 17 -32.72 50.72 40.00
N THR A 18 -32.12 51.14 38.90
CA THR A 18 -31.16 50.35 38.09
C THR A 18 -29.80 50.29 38.77
N PRO A 19 -29.21 49.11 39.04
CA PRO A 19 -27.78 49.02 39.27
C PRO A 19 -27.05 48.87 37.94
N THR A 20 -26.09 49.77 37.71
CA THR A 20 -25.13 49.77 36.61
C THR A 20 -24.28 48.49 36.63
N ILE A 21 -24.16 47.82 35.48
CA ILE A 21 -23.23 46.70 35.31
C ILE A 21 -21.82 47.26 35.16
N LEU A 22 -20.98 47.06 36.18
CA LEU A 22 -19.53 47.23 36.07
C LEU A 22 -18.99 46.15 35.10
N SER A 23 -18.51 46.56 33.92
CA SER A 23 -17.79 45.66 33.02
C SER A 23 -16.38 45.43 33.54
N ALA A 24 -16.14 44.26 34.12
CA ALA A 24 -14.79 43.78 34.41
C ALA A 24 -14.19 43.18 33.13
N ASN A 25 -13.14 43.80 32.60
CA ASN A 25 -12.35 43.26 31.48
C ASN A 25 -11.69 41.94 31.90
N VAL A 26 -12.27 40.82 31.45
CA VAL A 26 -11.69 39.49 31.64
C VAL A 26 -10.52 39.36 30.67
N SER A 27 -9.30 39.28 31.21
CA SER A 27 -8.08 39.01 30.45
C SER A 27 -8.20 37.65 29.75
N ASN A 28 -8.28 37.65 28.43
CA ASN A 28 -8.24 36.44 27.61
C ASN A 28 -6.85 35.80 27.71
N ASN A 29 -6.70 34.77 28.54
CA ASN A 29 -5.50 33.94 28.52
C ASN A 29 -5.39 33.27 27.15
N LYS A 30 -4.24 33.47 26.49
CA LYS A 30 -3.96 32.98 25.15
C LYS A 30 -3.82 31.46 25.20
N GLN A 31 -4.89 30.73 24.88
CA GLN A 31 -4.85 29.28 24.73
C GLN A 31 -4.10 28.95 23.43
N LEU A 32 -2.89 28.40 23.57
CA LEU A 32 -2.00 28.05 22.45
C LEU A 32 -2.21 26.61 21.93
N ALA A 33 -3.06 25.83 22.61
CA ALA A 33 -3.37 24.46 22.23
C ALA A 33 -4.70 24.40 21.47
N GLY A 34 -4.73 23.62 20.40
CA GLY A 34 -5.96 23.26 19.69
C GLY A 34 -6.93 22.47 20.59
N PRO A 35 -8.20 22.35 20.17
CA PRO A 35 -9.20 21.63 20.93
C PRO A 35 -8.81 20.14 21.13
N PRO A 36 -9.20 19.52 22.26
CA PRO A 36 -8.91 18.11 22.55
C PRO A 36 -9.31 17.10 21.45
N SER A 37 -10.27 17.46 20.60
CA SER A 37 -10.68 16.67 19.43
C SER A 37 -9.58 16.52 18.35
N GLU A 38 -8.54 17.35 18.36
CA GLU A 38 -7.43 17.25 17.40
C GLU A 38 -6.41 16.16 17.77
N PHE A 39 -6.40 15.70 19.03
CA PHE A 39 -5.47 14.65 19.48
C PHE A 39 -5.82 13.27 18.89
N ASP A 40 -7.08 13.04 18.49
CA ASP A 40 -7.50 11.79 17.83
C ASP A 40 -6.82 11.60 16.46
N PHE A 41 -6.37 12.69 15.83
CA PHE A 41 -5.62 12.65 14.57
C PHE A 41 -4.11 12.54 14.78
N MET A 42 -3.62 12.69 16.02
CA MET A 42 -2.20 12.60 16.37
C MET A 42 -1.78 11.17 16.77
N LEU A 43 -2.47 10.15 16.25
CA LEU A 43 -2.07 8.76 16.47
C LEU A 43 -0.61 8.55 16.02
N PRO A 44 0.21 7.83 16.80
CA PRO A 44 1.58 7.54 16.41
C PRO A 44 1.59 6.85 15.06
N ALA A 45 2.42 7.34 14.14
CA ALA A 45 2.56 6.74 12.82
C ALA A 45 2.93 5.27 12.98
N GLN A 46 2.00 4.37 12.61
CA GLN A 46 2.24 2.93 12.59
C GLN A 46 3.02 2.63 11.32
N ALA A 47 4.35 2.53 11.43
CA ALA A 47 5.24 2.29 10.30
C ALA A 47 4.85 1.03 9.53
N GLU A 48 4.30 0.02 10.21
CA GLU A 48 3.82 -1.24 9.65
C GLU A 48 2.63 -1.04 8.70
N LYS A 49 1.81 0.00 8.92
CA LYS A 49 0.67 0.34 8.06
C LYS A 49 1.04 1.25 6.88
N SER A 50 2.17 1.93 6.97
CA SER A 50 2.66 2.85 5.91
C SER A 50 3.63 2.20 4.94
N ALA A 51 4.07 0.97 5.21
CA ALA A 51 4.97 0.23 4.32
C ALA A 51 4.21 -0.33 3.10
N PHE A 52 4.19 0.43 2.00
CA PHE A 52 3.82 -0.09 0.69
C PHE A 52 4.88 -1.07 0.19
N ALA A 53 4.70 -2.36 0.45
CA ALA A 53 5.51 -3.40 -0.17
C ALA A 53 4.98 -3.66 -1.60
N SER A 54 5.67 -3.12 -2.62
CA SER A 54 5.38 -3.49 -4.00
C SER A 54 5.67 -4.99 -4.18
N LYS A 55 4.62 -5.79 -4.39
CA LYS A 55 4.72 -7.25 -4.60
C LYS A 55 5.25 -7.62 -5.99
N THR A 56 5.36 -6.64 -6.88
CA THR A 56 5.75 -6.82 -8.28
C THR A 56 6.79 -5.80 -8.69
N ALA A 57 7.75 -6.23 -9.51
CA ALA A 57 8.76 -5.38 -10.09
C ALA A 57 8.91 -5.71 -11.57
N LEU A 58 9.09 -4.68 -12.40
CA LEU A 58 9.55 -4.82 -13.78
C LEU A 58 11.06 -4.73 -13.79
N ILE A 59 11.71 -5.75 -14.34
CA ILE A 59 13.17 -5.85 -14.38
C ILE A 59 13.60 -5.70 -15.83
N PRO A 60 14.46 -4.71 -16.16
CA PRO A 60 14.99 -4.58 -17.50
C PRO A 60 15.92 -5.76 -17.83
N VAL A 61 15.67 -6.39 -18.97
CA VAL A 61 16.49 -7.49 -19.50
C VAL A 61 17.24 -6.99 -20.73
N THR A 62 18.53 -6.72 -20.56
CA THR A 62 19.45 -6.40 -21.66
C THR A 62 20.36 -7.58 -21.89
N LEU A 63 20.16 -8.29 -23.01
CA LEU A 63 20.98 -9.44 -23.37
C LEU A 63 22.38 -9.01 -23.81
N ALA A 64 23.38 -9.78 -23.42
CA ALA A 64 24.75 -9.65 -23.89
C ALA A 64 25.14 -10.87 -24.72
N GLU A 65 25.90 -10.65 -25.79
CA GLU A 65 26.43 -11.72 -26.63
C GLU A 65 27.62 -12.40 -25.93
N THR A 66 27.63 -13.73 -25.99
CA THR A 66 28.71 -14.58 -25.48
C THR A 66 29.76 -14.82 -26.57
N LYS A 67 30.95 -15.32 -26.19
CA LYS A 67 32.01 -15.67 -27.17
C LYS A 67 31.59 -16.72 -28.20
N GLU A 68 30.55 -17.48 -27.90
CA GLU A 68 30.00 -18.56 -28.73
C GLU A 68 28.86 -18.06 -29.65
N GLY A 69 28.52 -16.76 -29.61
CA GLY A 69 27.45 -16.15 -30.41
C GLY A 69 26.05 -16.27 -29.80
N ASN A 70 25.91 -16.86 -28.61
CA ASN A 70 24.64 -16.96 -27.89
C ASN A 70 24.35 -15.68 -27.10
N TRP A 71 23.07 -15.34 -26.90
CA TRP A 71 22.66 -14.21 -26.07
C TRP A 71 22.33 -14.67 -24.66
N TYR A 72 22.80 -13.90 -23.67
CA TYR A 72 22.69 -14.25 -22.26
C TYR A 72 22.36 -13.02 -21.41
N TRP A 73 21.49 -13.21 -20.43
CA TRP A 73 21.29 -12.27 -19.32
C TRP A 73 21.20 -13.05 -18.02
N ASN A 74 21.68 -12.46 -16.94
CA ASN A 74 21.46 -12.97 -15.59
C ASN A 74 21.23 -11.87 -14.58
N SER A 75 20.45 -12.19 -13.55
CA SER A 75 20.27 -11.30 -12.40
C SER A 75 19.96 -12.11 -11.15
N LYS A 76 20.21 -11.49 -10.01
CA LYS A 76 19.85 -12.00 -8.69
C LYS A 76 18.57 -11.32 -8.24
N ILE A 77 17.56 -12.12 -7.91
CA ILE A 77 16.23 -11.64 -7.53
C ILE A 77 15.89 -12.18 -6.14
N ALA A 78 15.54 -11.27 -5.23
CA ALA A 78 15.02 -11.63 -3.92
C ALA A 78 13.56 -12.12 -4.08
N VAL A 79 13.30 -13.33 -3.59
CA VAL A 79 11.99 -13.96 -3.59
C VAL A 79 11.61 -14.25 -2.14
N ASP A 80 10.67 -13.48 -1.62
CA ASP A 80 10.25 -13.59 -0.21
C ASP A 80 9.08 -14.55 0.00
N SER A 81 8.42 -14.98 -1.09
CA SER A 81 7.27 -15.89 -1.06
C SER A 81 7.63 -17.25 -1.66
N ARG A 82 7.17 -18.34 -1.03
CA ARG A 82 7.30 -19.71 -1.57
C ARG A 82 6.50 -19.89 -2.87
N ASP A 83 5.46 -19.08 -3.02
CA ASP A 83 4.60 -19.07 -4.19
C ASP A 83 4.80 -17.75 -4.94
N PHE A 84 5.26 -17.82 -6.18
CA PHE A 84 5.55 -16.64 -6.98
C PHE A 84 5.29 -16.90 -8.46
N SER A 85 5.27 -15.83 -9.23
CA SER A 85 5.21 -15.91 -10.69
C SER A 85 6.05 -14.79 -11.29
N PHE A 86 6.63 -15.06 -12.44
CA PHE A 86 7.20 -14.01 -13.28
C PHE A 86 6.64 -14.13 -14.69
N ILE A 87 6.70 -13.02 -15.42
CA ILE A 87 6.29 -12.93 -16.82
C ILE A 87 7.50 -12.44 -17.59
N LEU A 88 7.94 -13.22 -18.58
CA LEU A 88 8.93 -12.76 -19.54
C LEU A 88 8.19 -12.02 -20.66
N LEU A 89 8.32 -10.69 -20.68
CA LEU A 89 7.78 -9.85 -21.74
C LEU A 89 8.82 -9.77 -22.86
N ALA A 90 8.52 -10.39 -24.01
CA ALA A 90 9.42 -10.40 -25.15
C ALA A 90 8.63 -10.19 -26.44
N ASN A 91 9.18 -9.39 -27.36
CA ASN A 91 8.58 -9.19 -28.66
C ASN A 91 8.96 -10.36 -29.59
N GLY A 92 8.01 -11.27 -29.82
CA GLY A 92 8.16 -12.47 -30.65
C GLY A 92 8.58 -13.73 -29.89
N SER A 93 8.26 -14.90 -30.46
CA SER A 93 8.66 -16.20 -29.91
C SER A 93 10.10 -16.50 -30.31
N LYS A 94 11.07 -16.12 -29.48
CA LYS A 94 12.38 -16.79 -29.50
C LYS A 94 12.29 -18.00 -28.57
N ASN A 95 13.08 -19.04 -28.84
CA ASN A 95 13.19 -20.23 -27.99
C ASN A 95 13.90 -19.90 -26.67
N TRP A 96 13.31 -18.99 -25.88
CA TRP A 96 13.85 -18.50 -24.63
C TRP A 96 14.05 -19.67 -23.68
N GLN A 97 15.26 -19.80 -23.16
CA GLN A 97 15.59 -20.78 -22.13
C GLN A 97 15.84 -20.03 -20.84
N ILE A 98 15.00 -20.31 -19.84
CA ILE A 98 15.08 -19.68 -18.53
C ILE A 98 15.63 -20.69 -17.54
N GLU A 99 16.73 -20.34 -16.89
CA GLU A 99 17.35 -21.14 -15.85
C GLU A 99 17.20 -20.43 -14.50
N LEU A 100 16.88 -21.23 -13.47
CA LEU A 100 16.73 -20.81 -12.09
C LEU A 100 17.78 -21.53 -11.25
N ARG A 101 18.60 -20.77 -10.51
CA ARG A 101 19.52 -21.32 -9.51
C ARG A 101 18.93 -21.12 -8.13
N ASN A 102 18.68 -22.23 -7.44
CA ASN A 102 18.15 -22.22 -6.09
C ASN A 102 19.14 -21.56 -5.10
N PRO A 103 18.68 -20.62 -4.24
CA PRO A 103 19.54 -19.90 -3.31
C PRO A 103 20.18 -20.80 -2.24
N ILE A 104 19.52 -21.89 -1.86
CA ILE A 104 19.92 -22.81 -0.80
C ILE A 104 20.69 -23.99 -1.38
N THR A 105 20.05 -24.77 -2.26
CA THR A 105 20.63 -26.02 -2.79
C THR A 105 21.64 -25.80 -3.90
N LYS A 106 21.69 -24.58 -4.47
CA LYS A 106 22.50 -24.21 -5.65
C LYS A 106 22.18 -25.01 -6.92
N GLN A 107 21.13 -25.82 -6.89
CA GLN A 107 20.63 -26.57 -8.04
C GLN A 107 20.20 -25.61 -9.14
N ILE A 108 20.60 -25.91 -10.38
CA ILE A 108 20.16 -25.22 -11.58
C ILE A 108 19.01 -26.03 -12.19
N MET A 109 17.91 -25.36 -12.49
CA MET A 109 16.69 -25.95 -13.02
C MET A 109 16.20 -25.12 -14.20
N ARG A 110 15.60 -25.74 -15.21
CA ARG A 110 14.88 -24.98 -16.25
C ARG A 110 13.53 -24.56 -15.68
N ALA A 111 13.11 -23.33 -15.97
CA ALA A 111 11.83 -22.81 -15.49
C ALA A 111 10.65 -23.66 -15.98
N ASP A 112 10.71 -24.16 -17.22
CA ASP A 112 9.67 -25.02 -17.80
C ASP A 112 9.47 -26.33 -17.04
N ASP A 113 10.56 -26.89 -16.49
CA ASP A 113 10.54 -28.21 -15.83
C ASP A 113 9.95 -28.14 -14.41
N VAL A 114 10.05 -26.98 -13.76
CA VAL A 114 9.67 -26.80 -12.35
C VAL A 114 8.48 -25.86 -12.15
N ALA A 115 8.04 -25.16 -13.19
CA ALA A 115 6.84 -24.35 -13.13
C ALA A 115 5.61 -25.25 -12.96
N LEU A 116 4.78 -24.92 -11.97
CA LEU A 116 3.46 -25.52 -11.80
C LEU A 116 2.54 -25.20 -12.99
N LYS A 117 2.73 -24.02 -13.59
CA LYS A 117 1.96 -23.58 -14.75
C LYS A 117 2.80 -22.66 -15.63
N HIS A 118 2.80 -22.94 -16.94
CA HIS A 118 3.42 -22.12 -17.98
C HIS A 118 2.34 -21.79 -19.02
N VAL A 119 2.08 -20.48 -19.25
CA VAL A 119 1.05 -20.02 -20.19
C VAL A 119 1.49 -18.73 -20.89
N SER A 120 1.33 -18.72 -22.22
CA SER A 120 1.43 -17.51 -23.03
C SER A 120 0.29 -16.53 -22.69
N THR A 121 0.63 -15.28 -22.41
CA THR A 121 -0.30 -14.27 -21.95
C THR A 121 -0.05 -12.91 -22.62
N ASN A 122 -1.07 -12.07 -22.61
CA ASN A 122 -0.93 -10.65 -22.91
C ASN A 122 -0.94 -9.88 -21.60
N TYR A 123 0.13 -9.14 -21.32
CA TYR A 123 0.21 -8.26 -20.16
C TYR A 123 -0.07 -6.82 -20.58
N GLY A 124 -1.01 -6.17 -19.90
CA GLY A 124 -1.35 -4.76 -20.12
C GLY A 124 -0.40 -3.86 -19.32
N LEU A 125 0.37 -3.02 -19.99
CA LEU A 125 1.23 -2.02 -19.35
C LEU A 125 1.04 -0.68 -20.08
N GLU A 126 0.74 0.38 -19.33
CA GLU A 126 0.56 1.75 -19.88
C GLU A 126 -0.45 1.84 -21.05
N GLY A 127 -1.49 1.02 -21.01
CA GLY A 127 -2.52 0.96 -22.07
C GLY A 127 -2.13 0.14 -23.30
N ASN A 128 -0.89 -0.37 -23.37
CA ASN A 128 -0.42 -1.28 -24.42
C ASN A 128 -0.46 -2.73 -23.96
N LYS A 129 -0.66 -3.66 -24.91
CA LYS A 129 -0.58 -5.11 -24.65
C LYS A 129 0.77 -5.63 -25.11
N HIS A 130 1.46 -6.33 -24.22
CA HIS A 130 2.72 -7.00 -24.49
C HIS A 130 2.52 -8.51 -24.43
N LEU A 131 2.96 -9.22 -25.46
CA LEU A 131 3.06 -10.68 -25.41
C LEU A 131 4.12 -11.09 -24.40
N GLY A 132 3.86 -12.18 -23.70
CA GLY A 132 4.84 -12.76 -22.79
C GLY A 132 4.47 -14.16 -22.32
N GLU A 133 5.46 -14.81 -21.72
CA GLU A 133 5.30 -16.15 -21.15
C GLU A 133 5.26 -16.04 -19.63
N LYS A 134 4.17 -16.53 -19.01
CA LYS A 134 4.00 -16.53 -17.56
C LYS A 134 4.39 -17.87 -16.99
N TYR A 135 5.26 -17.84 -15.99
CA TYR A 135 5.67 -18.98 -15.19
C TYR A 135 5.16 -18.82 -13.77
N THR A 136 4.45 -19.82 -13.26
CA THR A 136 3.94 -19.85 -11.89
C THR A 136 4.55 -21.02 -11.13
N PHE A 137 5.04 -20.74 -9.93
CA PHE A 137 5.69 -21.70 -9.05
C PHE A 137 4.96 -21.74 -7.71
N ALA A 138 5.02 -22.90 -7.06
CA ALA A 138 4.48 -23.10 -5.73
C ALA A 138 5.49 -23.87 -4.88
N ASN A 139 5.50 -23.60 -3.58
CA ASN A 139 6.33 -24.30 -2.61
C ASN A 139 7.85 -24.25 -2.88
N MET A 140 8.34 -23.17 -3.48
CA MET A 140 9.76 -22.94 -3.75
C MET A 140 10.50 -22.42 -2.51
N ASP A 141 11.83 -22.56 -2.50
CA ASP A 141 12.67 -21.93 -1.48
C ASP A 141 12.70 -20.40 -1.64
N THR A 142 12.79 -19.68 -0.53
CA THR A 142 12.89 -18.22 -0.51
C THR A 142 14.35 -17.77 -0.49
N GLY A 143 14.59 -16.49 -0.82
CA GLY A 143 15.90 -15.86 -0.82
C GLY A 143 16.32 -15.35 -2.20
N ASN A 144 17.64 -15.23 -2.40
CA ASN A 144 18.22 -14.62 -3.60
C ASN A 144 18.46 -15.64 -4.71
N TRP A 145 17.50 -15.79 -5.60
CA TRP A 145 17.59 -16.67 -6.78
C TRP A 145 18.44 -16.03 -7.86
N ASP A 146 19.33 -16.79 -8.49
CA ASP A 146 19.95 -16.35 -9.75
C ASP A 146 19.08 -16.82 -10.91
N ILE A 147 18.55 -15.88 -11.69
CA ILE A 147 17.74 -16.14 -12.88
C ILE A 147 18.60 -15.83 -14.10
N SER A 148 18.61 -16.73 -15.07
CA SER A 148 19.28 -16.54 -16.35
C SER A 148 18.32 -16.71 -17.51
N VAL A 149 18.44 -15.87 -18.53
CA VAL A 149 17.67 -15.93 -19.78
C VAL A 149 18.66 -16.10 -20.93
N LYS A 150 18.40 -17.09 -21.78
CA LYS A 150 19.24 -17.44 -22.94
C LYS A 150 18.38 -17.62 -24.18
N THR A 151 18.97 -17.45 -25.36
CA THR A 151 18.36 -17.79 -26.66
C THR A 151 19.09 -18.94 -27.32
#